data_AF-A0A520NX64-F1
#
_entry.id   AF-A0A520NX64-F1
#
_cell.length_a   1.000
_cell.length_b   1.000
_cell.length_c   1.000
_cell.angle_alpha   90.00
_cell.angle_beta   90.00
_cell.angle_gamma   90.00
#
_symmetry.space_group_name_H-M   'P 1'
#
loop_
_entity.id
_entity.type
_entity.pdbx_description
1 polymer ?
#
loop_
_entity_poly.entity_id
_entity_poly.type
_entity_poly.pdbx_seq_one_letter_code
_entity_poly.pdbx_strand_id
1 'polypeptide(L)'
;MFIQTHPLDDPALMKFTPGEPVLPVGNAPIDEADASEISPLARRLLRIDGIEGVALSLDHVTLRRADGNEWYILKPAVLGAIMEHYGSGEPVLADAVTVKILNLLDDRIRPAIEAYGGEVLFKKFADGTLTLELIGGGGAQKRDMMTNIISHHVPEIEAVTWVGEAPPEEIPDWVFNGDDELPKGPEAEAVMQLLDEKVNPAVAAHGGRITLIDVTDHVAYVRMEGGCQGCSASAMTLQQGVQNAILTEVPSIQGVVDVTDHSQGADPFFS
;
A
#
# COMPACT_ATOMS: atom_id res chain seq x y z
N MET A 1 -19.41 -0.25 -1.84
CA MET A 1 -20.07 -1.01 -0.75
C MET A 1 -20.93 -0.06 0.08
N PHE A 2 -22.12 -0.48 0.54
CA PHE A 2 -22.98 0.33 1.43
C PHE A 2 -23.23 -0.44 2.73
N ILE A 3 -22.73 0.09 3.85
CA ILE A 3 -22.77 -0.58 5.16
C ILE A 3 -23.89 0.02 6.01
N GLN A 4 -24.82 -0.82 6.47
CA GLN A 4 -25.85 -0.42 7.42
C GLN A 4 -25.35 -0.53 8.86
N THR A 5 -25.67 0.45 9.71
CA THR A 5 -25.30 0.42 11.13
C THR A 5 -26.54 0.40 12.01
N HIS A 6 -26.55 -0.44 13.04
CA HIS A 6 -27.65 -0.51 14.01
C HIS A 6 -27.11 -0.62 15.44
N PRO A 7 -27.44 0.31 16.35
CA PRO A 7 -27.13 0.12 17.77
C PRO A 7 -27.88 -1.09 18.34
N LEU A 8 -27.30 -1.72 19.36
CA LEU A 8 -27.93 -2.82 20.09
C LEU A 8 -28.42 -2.36 21.47
N ASP A 9 -29.04 -3.27 22.22
CA ASP A 9 -29.56 -2.99 23.57
C ASP A 9 -28.43 -2.57 24.53
N ASP A 10 -27.25 -3.16 24.36
CA ASP A 10 -26.03 -2.71 25.02
C ASP A 10 -25.46 -1.49 24.26
N PRO A 11 -25.35 -0.31 24.91
CA PRO A 11 -24.82 0.90 24.28
C PRO A 11 -23.31 0.80 23.95
N ALA A 12 -22.60 -0.17 24.51
CA ALA A 12 -21.23 -0.49 24.12
C ALA A 12 -21.16 -1.28 22.82
N LEU A 13 -22.28 -1.82 22.33
CA LEU A 13 -22.33 -2.66 21.14
C LEU A 13 -22.98 -1.96 19.94
N MET A 14 -22.43 -2.23 18.75
CA MET A 14 -23.02 -1.79 17.49
C MET A 14 -22.87 -2.84 16.40
N LYS A 15 -23.95 -3.07 15.67
CA LYS A 15 -24.02 -3.97 14.52
C LYS A 15 -23.71 -3.21 13.23
N PHE A 16 -22.87 -3.80 12.39
CA PHE A 16 -22.52 -3.35 11.05
C PHE A 16 -22.85 -4.44 10.03
N THR A 17 -23.67 -4.12 9.04
CA THR A 17 -24.12 -5.05 7.99
C THR A 17 -23.56 -4.57 6.64
N PRO A 18 -22.49 -5.20 6.10
CA PRO A 18 -21.79 -4.71 4.91
C PRO A 18 -22.56 -4.84 3.60
N GLY A 19 -23.64 -5.62 3.59
CA GLY A 19 -24.39 -5.97 2.38
C GLY A 19 -23.79 -7.14 1.59
N GLU A 20 -22.66 -7.66 2.07
CA GLU A 20 -22.00 -8.89 1.60
C GLU A 20 -21.92 -9.89 2.76
N PRO A 21 -21.85 -11.21 2.48
CA PRO A 21 -21.66 -12.21 3.53
C PRO A 21 -20.43 -11.90 4.38
N VAL A 22 -20.59 -11.99 5.71
CA VAL A 22 -19.49 -11.90 6.67
C VAL A 22 -18.93 -13.28 6.91
N LEU A 23 -19.77 -14.28 7.15
CA LEU A 23 -19.33 -15.68 7.24
C LEU A 23 -19.88 -16.50 6.07
N PRO A 24 -19.13 -17.51 5.60
CA PRO A 24 -19.66 -18.48 4.64
C PRO A 24 -20.92 -19.16 5.18
N VAL A 25 -21.85 -19.47 4.29
CA VAL A 25 -23.10 -20.16 4.66
C VAL A 25 -22.77 -21.51 5.29
N GLY A 26 -23.32 -21.75 6.48
CA GLY A 26 -23.10 -22.98 7.25
C GLY A 26 -22.10 -22.84 8.41
N ASN A 27 -21.41 -21.70 8.52
CA ASN A 27 -20.55 -21.41 9.67
C ASN A 27 -21.39 -20.95 10.88
N ALA A 28 -21.00 -21.38 12.07
CA ALA A 28 -21.53 -20.84 13.31
C ALA A 28 -21.00 -19.40 13.53
N PRO A 29 -21.76 -18.54 14.24
CA PRO A 29 -21.24 -17.25 14.68
C PRO A 29 -19.95 -17.42 15.48
N ILE A 30 -19.02 -16.49 15.29
CA ILE A 30 -17.73 -16.46 15.99
C ILE A 30 -17.82 -15.37 17.04
N ASP A 31 -17.49 -15.73 18.28
CA ASP A 31 -17.49 -14.79 19.39
C ASP A 31 -16.23 -13.92 19.41
N GLU A 32 -16.19 -12.97 20.35
CA GLU A 32 -15.09 -12.02 20.43
C GLU A 32 -13.76 -12.63 20.89
N ALA A 33 -13.80 -13.75 21.61
CA ALA A 33 -12.58 -14.42 22.06
C ALA A 33 -11.84 -15.05 20.89
N ASP A 34 -12.59 -15.63 19.95
CA ASP A 34 -12.02 -16.39 18.83
C ASP A 34 -11.82 -15.54 17.57
N ALA A 35 -12.62 -14.49 17.35
CA ALA A 35 -12.67 -13.77 16.09
C ALA A 35 -11.30 -13.22 15.65
N SER A 36 -10.52 -12.65 16.56
CA SER A 36 -9.21 -12.10 16.23
C SER A 36 -8.20 -13.16 15.77
N GLU A 37 -8.36 -14.41 16.19
CA GLU A 37 -7.45 -15.48 15.84
C GLU A 37 -7.70 -15.98 14.42
N ILE A 38 -8.95 -16.05 13.99
CA ILE A 38 -9.36 -16.73 12.75
C ILE A 38 -9.91 -15.80 11.68
N SER A 39 -10.12 -14.51 11.98
CA SER A 39 -10.69 -13.55 11.04
C SER A 39 -9.76 -12.35 10.77
N PRO A 40 -9.29 -12.17 9.53
CA PRO A 40 -8.57 -10.97 9.14
C PRO A 40 -9.40 -9.69 9.25
N LEU A 41 -10.71 -9.76 8.98
CA LEU A 41 -11.64 -8.66 9.21
C LEU A 41 -11.65 -8.25 10.68
N ALA A 42 -11.74 -9.21 11.60
CA ALA A 42 -11.72 -8.93 13.03
C ALA A 42 -10.40 -8.30 13.49
N ARG A 43 -9.26 -8.80 13.01
CA ARG A 43 -7.95 -8.18 13.30
C ARG A 43 -7.87 -6.74 12.84
N ARG A 44 -8.33 -6.44 11.63
CA ARG A 44 -8.33 -5.08 11.10
C ARG A 44 -9.19 -4.16 11.96
N LEU A 45 -10.37 -4.62 12.39
CA LEU A 45 -11.29 -3.85 13.22
C LEU A 45 -10.76 -3.60 14.64
N LEU A 46 -10.05 -4.57 15.23
CA LEU A 46 -9.43 -4.42 16.55
C LEU A 46 -8.22 -3.46 16.58
N ARG A 47 -7.67 -3.07 15.43
CA ARG A 47 -6.62 -2.03 15.38
C ARG A 47 -7.15 -0.62 15.54
N ILE A 48 -8.47 -0.43 15.41
CA ILE A 48 -9.09 0.88 15.58
C ILE A 48 -9.07 1.21 17.07
N ASP A 49 -8.37 2.29 17.42
CA ASP A 49 -8.36 2.78 18.80
C ASP A 49 -9.79 3.03 19.31
N GLY A 50 -10.10 2.48 20.48
CA GLY A 50 -11.44 2.50 21.06
C GLY A 50 -12.35 1.32 20.68
N ILE A 51 -11.91 0.34 19.88
CA ILE A 51 -12.59 -0.95 19.68
C ILE A 51 -11.89 -2.05 20.50
N GLU A 52 -12.65 -2.78 21.32
CA GLU A 52 -12.11 -3.83 22.21
C GLU A 52 -12.63 -5.24 21.92
N GLY A 53 -13.68 -5.35 21.09
CA GLY A 53 -14.31 -6.64 20.79
C GLY A 53 -14.92 -6.67 19.40
N VAL A 54 -14.82 -7.82 18.75
CA VAL A 54 -15.41 -8.08 17.43
C VAL A 54 -16.04 -9.47 17.41
N ALA A 55 -17.35 -9.55 17.16
CA ALA A 55 -18.04 -10.81 16.92
C ALA A 55 -18.54 -10.87 15.47
N LEU A 56 -18.53 -12.05 14.87
CA LEU A 56 -18.91 -12.27 13.47
C LEU A 56 -20.14 -13.17 13.38
N SER A 57 -21.11 -12.73 12.60
CA SER A 57 -22.30 -13.49 12.24
C SER A 57 -22.35 -13.70 10.73
N LEU A 58 -23.34 -14.42 10.22
CA LEU A 58 -23.47 -14.70 8.78
C LEU A 58 -23.47 -13.44 7.89
N ASP A 59 -24.17 -12.38 8.30
CA ASP A 59 -24.42 -11.18 7.50
C ASP A 59 -23.97 -9.86 8.16
N HIS A 60 -23.43 -9.92 9.37
CA HIS A 60 -23.05 -8.74 10.12
C HIS A 60 -21.85 -8.98 11.03
N VAL A 61 -21.19 -7.87 11.36
CA VAL A 61 -20.18 -7.77 12.40
C VAL A 61 -20.78 -7.00 13.57
N THR A 62 -20.55 -7.48 14.79
CA THR A 62 -20.89 -6.73 16.00
C THR A 62 -19.60 -6.28 16.65
N LEU A 63 -19.51 -4.98 16.94
CA LEU A 63 -18.33 -4.39 17.57
C LEU A 63 -18.66 -3.94 18.99
N ARG A 64 -17.71 -4.12 19.89
CA ARG A 64 -17.71 -3.52 21.23
C ARG A 64 -16.71 -2.37 21.28
N ARG A 65 -17.19 -1.20 21.69
CA ARG A 65 -16.33 -0.06 22.00
C ARG A 65 -15.79 -0.15 23.43
N ALA A 66 -14.58 0.35 23.63
CA ALA A 66 -14.05 0.56 24.97
C ALA A 66 -14.80 1.68 25.70
N ASP A 67 -14.84 1.60 27.03
CA ASP A 67 -15.48 2.60 27.88
C ASP A 67 -14.98 4.02 27.59
N GLY A 68 -15.91 4.99 27.57
CA GLY A 68 -15.59 6.40 27.35
C GLY A 68 -15.41 6.85 25.88
N ASN A 69 -15.43 5.93 24.91
CA ASN A 69 -15.39 6.26 23.48
C ASN A 69 -16.78 6.38 22.90
N GLU A 70 -17.08 7.34 22.00
CA GLU A 70 -18.42 7.48 21.44
C GLU A 70 -18.55 6.93 20.01
N TRP A 71 -19.63 6.19 19.73
CA TRP A 71 -19.82 5.54 18.43
C TRP A 71 -19.79 6.51 17.24
N TYR A 72 -20.26 7.75 17.41
CA TYR A 72 -20.22 8.72 16.30
C TYR A 72 -18.78 9.11 15.92
N ILE A 73 -17.81 8.95 16.83
CA ILE A 73 -16.38 9.17 16.59
C ILE A 73 -15.76 7.94 15.92
N LEU A 74 -16.12 6.74 16.39
CA LEU A 74 -15.56 5.48 15.90
C LEU A 74 -16.10 5.08 14.52
N LYS A 75 -17.35 5.44 14.22
CA LYS A 75 -18.06 5.03 12.99
C LYS A 75 -17.28 5.28 11.69
N PRO A 76 -16.72 6.47 11.42
CA PRO A 76 -15.95 6.70 10.20
C PRO A 76 -14.79 5.73 10.02
N ALA A 77 -14.00 5.48 11.07
CA ALA A 77 -12.87 4.56 11.03
C ALA A 77 -13.33 3.10 10.82
N VAL A 78 -14.37 2.68 11.53
CA VAL A 78 -14.94 1.33 11.37
C VAL A 78 -15.45 1.12 9.94
N LEU A 79 -16.20 2.08 9.40
CA LEU A 79 -16.71 1.98 8.03
C LEU A 79 -15.57 1.93 7.01
N GLY A 80 -14.52 2.73 7.21
CA GLY A 80 -13.30 2.69 6.41
C GLY A 80 -12.65 1.30 6.42
N ALA A 81 -12.43 0.73 7.60
CA ALA A 81 -11.80 -0.58 7.76
C ALA A 81 -12.61 -1.72 7.13
N ILE A 82 -13.94 -1.69 7.24
CA ILE A 82 -14.80 -2.68 6.58
C ILE A 82 -14.69 -2.53 5.06
N MET A 83 -14.81 -1.31 4.53
CA MET A 83 -14.71 -1.08 3.08
C MET A 83 -13.34 -1.49 2.53
N GLU A 84 -12.27 -1.22 3.26
CA GLU A 84 -10.91 -1.62 2.90
C GLU A 84 -10.76 -3.14 2.86
N HIS A 85 -11.25 -3.86 3.88
CA HIS A 85 -11.17 -5.33 3.91
C HIS A 85 -11.85 -5.94 2.68
N TYR A 86 -13.10 -5.56 2.42
CA TYR A 86 -13.83 -6.09 1.26
C TYR A 86 -13.24 -5.61 -0.08
N GLY A 87 -12.69 -4.38 -0.14
CA GLY A 87 -11.98 -3.88 -1.31
C GLY A 87 -10.65 -4.59 -1.57
N SER A 88 -10.01 -5.16 -0.55
CA SER A 88 -8.74 -5.88 -0.67
C SER A 88 -8.89 -7.29 -1.26
N GLY A 89 -10.08 -7.88 -1.16
CA GLY A 89 -10.33 -9.28 -1.55
C GLY A 89 -9.87 -10.32 -0.53
N GLU A 90 -9.38 -9.89 0.63
CA GLU A 90 -8.99 -10.76 1.74
C GLU A 90 -10.21 -11.54 2.28
N PRO A 91 -10.08 -12.84 2.60
CA PRO A 91 -11.19 -13.61 3.11
C PRO A 91 -11.55 -13.18 4.54
N VAL A 92 -12.84 -13.19 4.89
CA VAL A 92 -13.27 -12.89 6.26
C VAL A 92 -12.82 -13.97 7.24
N LEU A 93 -12.72 -15.23 6.81
CA LEU A 93 -12.12 -16.31 7.58
C LEU A 93 -10.83 -16.77 6.93
N ALA A 94 -9.77 -16.80 7.72
CA ALA A 94 -8.46 -17.27 7.32
C ALA A 94 -8.27 -18.72 7.80
N ASP A 95 -7.69 -19.55 6.95
CA ASP A 95 -7.12 -20.81 7.40
C ASP A 95 -5.87 -20.57 8.27
N ALA A 96 -5.38 -21.61 8.94
CA ALA A 96 -4.24 -21.50 9.85
C ALA A 96 -2.98 -20.94 9.16
N VAL A 97 -2.81 -21.21 7.86
CA VAL A 97 -1.68 -20.69 7.08
C VAL A 97 -1.85 -19.20 6.84
N THR A 98 -3.03 -18.77 6.42
CA THR A 98 -3.37 -17.35 6.20
C THR A 98 -3.22 -16.55 7.49
N VAL A 99 -3.67 -17.09 8.62
CA VAL A 99 -3.46 -16.49 9.96
C VAL A 99 -1.98 -16.24 10.24
N LYS A 100 -1.14 -17.26 9.97
CA LYS A 100 0.31 -17.20 10.18
C LYS A 100 0.97 -16.18 9.25
N ILE A 101 0.52 -16.08 8.01
CA ILE A 101 0.97 -15.06 7.04
C ILE A 101 0.67 -13.67 7.58
N LEU A 102 -0.58 -13.42 7.98
CA LEU A 102 -1.00 -12.11 8.46
C LEU A 102 -0.24 -11.68 9.70
N ASN A 103 -0.05 -12.58 10.67
CA ASN A 103 0.78 -12.29 11.85
C ASN A 103 2.21 -11.90 11.45
N LEU A 104 2.82 -12.63 10.50
CA LEU A 104 4.16 -12.28 10.01
C LEU A 104 4.18 -10.90 9.33
N LEU A 105 3.16 -10.57 8.53
CA LEU A 105 3.04 -9.26 7.90
C LEU A 105 2.96 -8.17 8.97
N ASP A 106 2.11 -8.34 9.97
CA ASP A 106 1.84 -7.33 10.99
C ASP A 106 2.99 -7.13 11.97
N ASP A 107 3.57 -8.24 12.45
CA ASP A 107 4.57 -8.20 13.51
C ASP A 107 5.95 -7.79 13.00
N ARG A 108 6.22 -7.99 11.69
CA ARG A 108 7.58 -7.89 11.15
C ARG A 108 7.70 -7.13 9.84
N ILE A 109 6.79 -7.31 8.90
CA ILE A 109 6.96 -6.74 7.56
C ILE A 109 6.41 -5.32 7.48
N ARG A 110 5.16 -5.09 7.86
CA ARG A 110 4.52 -3.76 7.83
C ARG A 110 5.31 -2.73 8.61
N PRO A 111 5.76 -2.96 9.87
CA PRO A 111 6.56 -1.98 10.59
C PRO A 111 7.87 -1.62 9.87
N ALA A 112 8.49 -2.61 9.21
CA ALA A 112 9.72 -2.40 8.47
C ALA A 112 9.49 -1.60 7.18
N ILE A 113 8.37 -1.82 6.48
CA ILE A 113 8.05 -1.12 5.23
C ILE A 113 7.52 0.30 5.50
N GLU A 114 6.69 0.47 6.53
CA GLU A 114 6.18 1.78 7.00
C GLU A 114 7.32 2.73 7.39
N ALA A 115 8.38 2.20 8.01
CA ALA A 115 9.59 2.97 8.34
C ALA A 115 10.27 3.60 7.11
N TYR A 116 9.98 3.10 5.90
CA TYR A 116 10.47 3.63 4.63
C TYR A 116 9.36 4.27 3.78
N GLY A 117 8.20 4.59 4.38
CA GLY A 117 7.10 5.25 3.68
C GLY A 117 6.40 4.39 2.64
N GLY A 118 6.41 3.06 2.83
CA GLY A 118 5.60 2.14 2.03
C GLY A 118 4.55 1.43 2.87
N GLU A 119 3.68 0.68 2.21
CA GLU A 119 2.69 -0.18 2.82
C GLU A 119 2.64 -1.51 2.08
N VAL A 120 2.48 -2.62 2.81
CA VAL A 120 2.25 -3.94 2.22
C VAL A 120 0.84 -4.43 2.53
N LEU A 121 0.08 -4.69 1.47
CA LEU A 121 -1.28 -5.19 1.56
C LEU A 121 -1.31 -6.67 1.22
N PHE A 122 -1.99 -7.46 2.06
CA PHE A 122 -2.38 -8.81 1.69
C PHE A 122 -3.51 -8.74 0.65
N LYS A 123 -3.40 -9.54 -0.42
CA LYS A 123 -4.45 -9.66 -1.43
C LYS A 123 -5.11 -11.02 -1.42
N LYS A 124 -4.29 -12.08 -1.50
CA LYS A 124 -4.82 -13.44 -1.59
C LYS A 124 -3.77 -14.46 -1.16
N PHE A 125 -4.22 -15.57 -0.60
CA PHE A 125 -3.43 -16.80 -0.52
C PHE A 125 -4.29 -17.94 -1.05
N ALA A 126 -3.81 -18.64 -2.08
CA ALA A 126 -4.48 -19.81 -2.63
C ALA A 126 -3.48 -20.70 -3.36
N ASP A 127 -3.67 -22.02 -3.28
CA ASP A 127 -2.87 -23.00 -4.00
C ASP A 127 -1.35 -22.80 -3.80
N GLY A 128 -0.93 -22.55 -2.55
CA GLY A 128 0.47 -22.31 -2.19
C GLY A 128 1.02 -20.93 -2.63
N THR A 129 0.24 -20.13 -3.35
CA THR A 129 0.65 -18.82 -3.85
C THR A 129 0.10 -17.69 -3.00
N LEU A 130 1.00 -16.91 -2.40
CA LEU A 130 0.68 -15.66 -1.72
C LEU A 130 0.74 -14.50 -2.71
N THR A 131 -0.27 -13.64 -2.71
CA THR A 131 -0.33 -12.40 -3.47
C THR A 131 -0.36 -11.22 -2.51
N LEU A 132 0.63 -10.33 -2.65
CA LEU A 132 0.76 -9.10 -1.87
C LEU A 132 0.78 -7.89 -2.81
N GLU A 133 0.43 -6.71 -2.33
CA GLU A 133 0.67 -5.45 -3.03
C GLU A 133 1.62 -4.61 -2.20
N LEU A 134 2.55 -3.93 -2.88
CA LEU A 134 3.46 -2.98 -2.25
C LEU A 134 3.15 -1.59 -2.79
N ILE A 135 2.68 -0.70 -1.91
CA ILE A 135 2.37 0.68 -2.24
C ILE A 135 3.49 1.55 -1.67
N GLY A 136 4.19 2.30 -2.52
CA GLY A 136 5.28 3.18 -2.10
C GLY A 136 6.46 2.47 -1.45
N GLY A 137 7.49 3.24 -1.08
CA GLY A 137 8.55 2.81 -0.15
C GLY A 137 9.42 1.60 -0.52
N GLY A 138 9.36 0.99 -1.70
CA GLY A 138 10.24 -0.15 -2.02
C GLY A 138 10.22 -0.66 -3.46
N GLY A 139 11.39 -0.64 -4.10
CA GLY A 139 11.63 -1.31 -5.39
C GLY A 139 11.85 -2.82 -5.26
N ALA A 140 12.24 -3.46 -6.36
CA ALA A 140 12.39 -4.93 -6.49
C ALA A 140 13.17 -5.59 -5.33
N GLN A 141 14.29 -5.00 -4.89
CA GLN A 141 15.08 -5.54 -3.77
C GLN A 141 14.30 -5.73 -2.47
N LYS A 142 13.30 -4.88 -2.18
CA LYS A 142 12.48 -5.03 -0.97
C LYS A 142 11.46 -6.14 -1.14
N ARG A 143 10.92 -6.34 -2.35
CA ARG A 143 10.06 -7.49 -2.69
C ARG A 143 10.82 -8.79 -2.51
N ASP A 144 12.08 -8.86 -2.93
CA ASP A 144 12.94 -10.04 -2.75
C ASP A 144 13.22 -10.32 -1.27
N MET A 145 13.56 -9.29 -0.50
CA MET A 145 13.78 -9.42 0.94
C MET A 145 12.52 -9.95 1.65
N MET A 146 11.36 -9.34 1.38
CA MET A 146 10.09 -9.77 1.97
C MET A 146 9.76 -11.21 1.56
N THR A 147 9.90 -11.54 0.26
CA THR A 147 9.67 -12.88 -0.26
C THR A 147 10.53 -13.93 0.46
N ASN A 148 11.80 -13.62 0.72
CA ASN A 148 12.70 -14.50 1.49
C ASN A 148 12.26 -14.65 2.96
N ILE A 149 11.89 -13.55 3.63
CA ILE A 149 11.42 -13.60 5.02
C ILE A 149 10.14 -14.43 5.11
N ILE A 150 9.19 -14.19 4.22
CA ILE A 150 7.90 -14.87 4.14
C ILE A 150 8.10 -16.37 3.95
N SER A 151 8.82 -16.76 2.91
CA SER A 151 9.04 -18.17 2.55
C SER A 151 9.78 -18.93 3.66
N HIS A 152 10.65 -18.25 4.42
CA HIS A 152 11.35 -18.86 5.54
C HIS A 152 10.44 -19.14 6.74
N HIS A 153 9.48 -18.26 7.03
CA HIS A 153 8.62 -18.39 8.22
C HIS A 153 7.33 -19.16 7.92
N VAL A 154 6.90 -19.23 6.66
CA VAL A 154 5.69 -19.92 6.21
C VAL A 154 6.05 -20.91 5.10
N PRO A 155 6.55 -22.12 5.43
CA PRO A 155 6.94 -23.14 4.45
C PRO A 155 5.78 -23.64 3.58
N GLU A 156 4.54 -23.34 3.96
CA GLU A 156 3.33 -23.61 3.19
C GLU A 156 3.17 -22.69 1.96
N ILE A 157 3.97 -21.62 1.87
CA ILE A 157 4.05 -20.75 0.69
C ILE A 157 5.07 -21.33 -0.30
N GLU A 158 4.58 -21.68 -1.48
CA GLU A 158 5.38 -22.14 -2.62
C GLU A 158 5.85 -20.97 -3.50
N ALA A 159 5.04 -19.91 -3.59
CA ALA A 159 5.36 -18.71 -4.38
C ALA A 159 4.79 -17.43 -3.74
N VAL A 160 5.51 -16.31 -3.88
CA VAL A 160 5.01 -14.97 -3.58
C VAL A 160 4.92 -14.17 -4.87
N THR A 161 3.74 -13.63 -5.12
CA THR A 161 3.39 -12.78 -6.26
C THR A 161 3.08 -11.37 -5.75
N TRP A 162 3.42 -10.37 -6.55
CA TRP A 162 3.18 -8.98 -6.23
C TRP A 162 2.16 -8.38 -7.21
N VAL A 163 1.15 -7.67 -6.69
CA VAL A 163 0.21 -6.87 -7.48
C VAL A 163 0.91 -5.59 -7.91
N GLY A 164 0.68 -5.22 -9.16
CA GLY A 164 1.51 -4.26 -9.90
C GLY A 164 2.68 -4.99 -10.53
N GLU A 165 2.80 -4.92 -11.87
CA GLU A 165 3.95 -5.49 -12.58
C GLU A 165 5.24 -4.97 -11.96
N ALA A 166 6.24 -5.85 -11.82
CA ALA A 166 7.60 -5.35 -11.71
C ALA A 166 7.81 -4.40 -12.88
N PRO A 167 8.36 -3.18 -12.67
CA PRO A 167 8.84 -2.42 -13.82
C PRO A 167 9.70 -3.40 -14.63
N PRO A 168 9.49 -3.49 -15.95
CA PRO A 168 10.03 -4.58 -16.76
C PRO A 168 11.50 -4.82 -16.42
N GLU A 169 11.90 -6.10 -16.26
CA GLU A 169 13.25 -6.50 -15.81
C GLU A 169 14.35 -5.81 -16.61
N GLU A 170 14.04 -5.51 -17.87
CA GLU A 170 14.72 -4.52 -18.68
C GLU A 170 13.77 -3.36 -18.90
N ILE A 171 14.04 -2.24 -18.23
CA ILE A 171 13.59 -0.94 -18.68
C ILE A 171 13.96 -0.86 -20.17
N PRO A 172 12.99 -0.78 -21.12
CA PRO A 172 13.31 -0.90 -22.53
C PRO A 172 14.39 0.08 -22.95
N ASP A 173 15.27 -0.31 -23.88
CA ASP A 173 16.34 0.57 -24.37
C ASP A 173 15.83 1.94 -24.81
N TRP A 174 14.56 2.07 -25.21
CA TRP A 174 13.98 3.37 -25.56
C TRP A 174 13.86 4.35 -24.37
N VAL A 175 13.76 3.87 -23.13
CA VAL A 175 13.73 4.67 -21.90
C VAL A 175 15.09 5.33 -21.61
N PHE A 176 16.17 4.74 -22.14
CA PHE A 176 17.54 5.25 -21.99
C PHE A 176 18.14 5.80 -23.31
N ASN A 177 17.66 5.35 -24.47
CA ASN A 177 18.25 5.60 -25.80
C ASN A 177 17.21 5.71 -26.94
N GLY A 178 15.92 5.84 -26.66
CA GLY A 178 14.87 6.00 -27.68
C GLY A 178 14.58 7.47 -27.90
N ASP A 179 14.41 7.84 -29.16
CA ASP A 179 14.08 9.14 -29.74
C ASP A 179 13.64 10.22 -28.71
N ASP A 180 14.15 11.45 -28.83
CA ASP A 180 13.83 12.68 -28.04
C ASP A 180 12.31 13.04 -27.95
N GLU A 181 11.42 12.13 -28.30
CA GLU A 181 9.99 12.23 -28.20
C GLU A 181 9.54 12.15 -26.74
N LEU A 182 9.09 13.29 -26.22
CA LEU A 182 8.51 13.41 -24.89
C LEU A 182 7.34 12.42 -24.69
N PRO A 183 7.17 11.85 -23.48
CA PRO A 183 6.04 10.99 -23.17
C PRO A 183 4.72 11.73 -23.39
N LYS A 184 3.74 11.03 -23.98
CA LYS A 184 2.47 11.62 -24.44
C LYS A 184 1.29 11.11 -23.64
N GLY A 185 0.21 11.88 -23.63
CA GLY A 185 -1.05 11.52 -22.97
C GLY A 185 -1.35 12.40 -21.76
N PRO A 186 -2.59 12.36 -21.25
CA PRO A 186 -3.07 13.32 -20.27
C PRO A 186 -2.28 13.27 -18.96
N GLU A 187 -1.83 12.09 -18.55
CA GLU A 187 -1.04 11.94 -17.33
C GLU A 187 0.39 12.43 -17.51
N ALA A 188 1.04 12.07 -18.63
CA ALA A 188 2.38 12.54 -18.95
C ALA A 188 2.42 14.07 -19.10
N GLU A 189 1.44 14.66 -19.79
CA GLU A 189 1.30 16.11 -19.93
C GLU A 189 1.12 16.80 -18.58
N ALA A 190 0.26 16.26 -17.70
CA ALA A 190 0.04 16.80 -16.36
C ALA A 190 1.30 16.72 -15.48
N VAL A 191 2.02 15.60 -15.52
CA VAL A 191 3.26 15.42 -14.76
C VAL A 191 4.36 16.33 -15.30
N MET A 192 4.54 16.41 -16.62
CA MET A 192 5.52 17.33 -17.22
C MET A 192 5.23 18.79 -16.85
N GLN A 193 3.96 19.21 -16.93
CA GLN A 193 3.55 20.56 -16.55
C GLN A 193 3.89 20.84 -15.08
N LEU A 194 3.54 19.92 -14.18
CA LEU A 194 3.87 20.03 -12.76
C LEU A 194 5.39 20.15 -12.54
N LEU A 195 6.16 19.31 -13.23
CA LEU A 195 7.62 19.30 -13.10
C LEU A 195 8.21 20.64 -13.54
N ASP A 196 7.81 21.18 -14.68
CA ASP A 196 8.37 22.43 -15.20
C ASP A 196 7.89 23.68 -14.43
N GLU A 197 6.62 23.72 -14.00
CA GLU A 197 6.05 24.92 -13.38
C GLU A 197 6.30 24.99 -11.86
N LYS A 198 6.38 23.86 -11.15
CA LYS A 198 6.44 23.85 -9.68
C LYS A 198 7.68 23.15 -9.12
N VAL A 199 8.04 21.98 -9.65
CA VAL A 199 9.10 21.15 -9.04
C VAL A 199 10.50 21.60 -9.45
N ASN A 200 10.79 21.64 -10.76
CA ASN A 200 12.10 22.00 -11.31
C ASN A 200 12.58 23.40 -10.90
N PRO A 201 11.73 24.44 -10.76
CA PRO A 201 12.19 25.72 -10.23
C PRO A 201 12.80 25.62 -8.82
N ALA A 202 12.25 24.76 -7.96
CA ALA A 202 12.77 24.52 -6.61
C ALA A 202 14.02 23.61 -6.64
N VAL A 203 14.02 22.57 -7.47
CA VAL A 203 15.16 21.64 -7.62
C VAL A 203 16.38 22.34 -8.21
N ALA A 204 16.18 23.24 -9.18
CA ALA A 204 17.24 24.00 -9.84
C ALA A 204 18.04 24.87 -8.85
N ALA A 205 17.41 25.35 -7.77
CA ALA A 205 18.09 26.09 -6.71
C ALA A 205 19.18 25.27 -6.00
N HIS A 206 19.10 23.94 -6.11
CA HIS A 206 20.06 22.97 -5.58
C HIS A 206 20.93 22.33 -6.68
N GLY A 207 20.90 22.88 -7.89
CA GLY A 207 21.73 22.40 -9.01
C GLY A 207 21.27 21.08 -9.61
N GLY A 208 19.99 20.72 -9.44
CA GLY A 208 19.42 19.52 -10.06
C GLY A 208 18.31 19.82 -11.05
N ARG A 209 17.87 18.77 -11.74
CA ARG A 209 16.69 18.75 -12.60
C ARG A 209 15.99 17.41 -12.47
N ILE A 210 14.68 17.40 -12.67
CA ILE A 210 13.88 16.19 -12.75
C ILE A 210 13.20 16.15 -14.11
N THR A 211 13.38 15.02 -14.79
CA THR A 211 12.83 14.77 -16.11
C THR A 211 11.87 13.60 -16.00
N LEU A 212 10.68 13.76 -16.58
CA LEU A 212 9.77 12.64 -16.78
C LEU A 212 10.28 11.81 -17.94
N ILE A 213 10.49 10.52 -17.69
CA ILE A 213 10.94 9.57 -18.69
C ILE A 213 9.74 8.90 -19.35
N ASP A 214 8.77 8.45 -18.56
CA ASP A 214 7.55 7.84 -19.08
C ASP A 214 6.41 7.83 -18.06
N VAL A 215 5.18 7.59 -18.53
CA VAL A 215 4.04 7.21 -17.70
C VAL A 215 3.40 5.95 -18.27
N THR A 216 3.47 4.86 -17.52
CA THR A 216 2.83 3.59 -17.87
C THR A 216 2.05 3.08 -16.67
N ASP A 217 0.81 2.62 -16.90
CA ASP A 217 -0.09 2.08 -15.87
C ASP A 217 -0.25 2.97 -14.64
N HIS A 218 -0.45 4.27 -14.86
CA HIS A 218 -0.55 5.29 -13.80
C HIS A 218 0.71 5.44 -12.94
N VAL A 219 1.87 4.96 -13.40
CA VAL A 219 3.16 5.11 -12.73
C VAL A 219 4.06 6.04 -13.52
N ALA A 220 4.52 7.11 -12.88
CA ALA A 220 5.46 8.06 -13.47
C ALA A 220 6.91 7.63 -13.22
N TYR A 221 7.67 7.44 -14.29
CA TYR A 221 9.10 7.13 -14.24
C TYR A 221 9.89 8.42 -14.39
N VAL A 222 10.63 8.81 -13.36
CA VAL A 222 11.37 10.08 -13.33
C VAL A 222 12.86 9.83 -13.21
N ARG A 223 13.65 10.71 -13.81
CA ARG A 223 15.10 10.76 -13.68
C ARG A 223 15.49 12.08 -13.03
N MET A 224 16.33 11.99 -12.01
CA MET A 224 16.97 13.14 -11.38
C MET A 224 18.35 13.33 -11.99
N GLU A 225 18.70 14.55 -12.34
CA GLU A 225 19.97 14.93 -12.96
C GLU A 225 20.67 16.00 -12.10
N GLY A 226 22.00 16.14 -12.25
CA GLY A 226 22.79 17.15 -11.56
C GLY A 226 23.07 16.84 -10.08
N GLY A 227 23.04 17.85 -9.22
CA GLY A 227 23.34 17.73 -7.78
C GLY A 227 22.44 16.75 -7.00
N CYS A 228 21.36 16.29 -7.63
CA CYS A 228 20.43 15.30 -7.10
C CYS A 228 20.90 13.85 -7.29
N GLN A 229 21.91 13.58 -8.12
CA GLN A 229 22.42 12.21 -8.34
C GLN A 229 23.46 11.74 -7.31
N GLY A 230 24.03 12.65 -6.49
CA GLY A 230 25.29 12.36 -5.77
C GLY A 230 25.31 12.60 -4.25
N CYS A 231 24.21 12.96 -3.58
CA CYS A 231 24.24 13.31 -2.15
C CYS A 231 23.16 12.58 -1.32
N SER A 232 23.59 11.60 -0.52
CA SER A 232 22.75 10.57 0.11
C SER A 232 21.76 11.04 1.18
N ALA A 233 21.96 12.22 1.79
CA ALA A 233 21.03 12.75 2.79
C ALA A 233 19.94 13.65 2.19
N SER A 234 20.27 14.45 1.17
CA SER A 234 19.33 15.38 0.53
C SER A 234 18.51 14.71 -0.57
N ALA A 235 19.06 13.68 -1.23
CA ALA A 235 18.40 12.96 -2.32
C ALA A 235 17.11 12.27 -1.86
N MET A 236 17.10 11.64 -0.68
CA MET A 236 15.89 10.98 -0.16
C MET A 236 14.76 11.97 0.14
N THR A 237 15.06 13.11 0.78
CA THR A 237 14.04 14.13 1.08
C THR A 237 13.50 14.76 -0.20
N LEU A 238 14.37 14.96 -1.20
CA LEU A 238 13.95 15.49 -2.49
C LEU A 238 13.06 14.48 -3.24
N GLN A 239 13.48 13.22 -3.32
CA GLN A 239 12.70 12.15 -3.93
C GLN A 239 11.30 12.05 -3.29
N GLN A 240 11.22 12.11 -1.97
CA GLN A 240 9.95 12.08 -1.25
C GLN A 240 9.12 13.35 -1.51
N GLY A 241 9.74 14.53 -1.59
CA GLY A 241 9.06 15.78 -1.93
C GLY A 241 8.46 15.77 -3.34
N VAL A 242 9.20 15.20 -4.30
CA VAL A 242 8.79 15.10 -5.71
C VAL A 242 7.67 14.08 -5.87
N GLN A 243 7.80 12.91 -5.22
CA GLN A 243 6.76 11.90 -5.19
C GLN A 243 5.47 12.47 -4.60
N ASN A 244 5.55 13.16 -3.45
CA ASN A 244 4.39 13.79 -2.84
C ASN A 244 3.76 14.85 -3.73
N ALA A 245 4.56 15.70 -4.39
CA ALA A 245 4.06 16.70 -5.31
C ALA A 245 3.29 16.06 -6.48
N ILE A 246 3.84 15.03 -7.12
CA ILE A 246 3.22 14.35 -8.25
C ILE A 246 1.92 13.67 -7.84
N LEU A 247 1.92 12.88 -6.75
CA LEU A 247 0.72 12.17 -6.29
C LEU A 247 -0.39 13.12 -5.80
N THR A 248 -0.02 14.30 -5.29
CA THR A 248 -0.98 15.30 -4.82
C THR A 248 -1.61 16.08 -5.96
N GLU A 249 -0.79 16.52 -6.92
CA GLU A 249 -1.20 17.45 -7.97
C GLU A 249 -1.69 16.74 -9.24
N VAL A 250 -1.32 15.47 -9.42
CA VAL A 250 -1.79 14.60 -10.51
C VAL A 250 -2.41 13.32 -9.92
N PRO A 251 -3.65 13.38 -9.40
CA PRO A 251 -4.26 12.25 -8.66
C PRO A 251 -4.52 10.98 -9.47
N SER A 252 -4.38 11.05 -10.80
CA SER A 252 -4.49 9.88 -11.66
C SER A 252 -3.21 9.02 -11.62
N ILE A 253 -2.07 9.60 -11.23
CA ILE A 253 -0.83 8.89 -10.95
C ILE A 253 -0.94 8.19 -9.59
N GLN A 254 -0.64 6.91 -9.57
CA GLN A 254 -0.70 6.02 -8.40
C GLN A 254 0.70 5.69 -7.85
N GLY A 255 1.75 5.93 -8.63
CA GLY A 255 3.13 5.67 -8.21
C GLY A 255 4.15 6.55 -8.93
N VAL A 256 5.29 6.76 -8.28
CA VAL A 256 6.44 7.44 -8.89
C VAL A 256 7.67 6.56 -8.68
N VAL A 257 8.36 6.22 -9.76
CA VAL A 257 9.57 5.41 -9.77
C VAL A 257 10.73 6.28 -10.21
N ASP A 258 11.78 6.31 -9.40
CA ASP A 258 13.04 6.95 -9.74
C ASP A 258 13.95 5.96 -10.47
N VAL A 259 14.30 6.26 -11.71
CA VAL A 259 15.17 5.44 -12.58
C VAL A 259 16.61 5.95 -12.66
N THR A 260 16.97 6.85 -11.75
CA THR A 260 18.32 7.44 -11.68
C THR A 260 19.35 6.40 -11.25
N ASP A 261 20.47 6.33 -11.97
CA ASP A 261 21.64 5.57 -11.53
C ASP A 261 22.42 6.35 -10.46
N HIS A 262 22.00 6.20 -9.20
CA HIS A 262 22.63 6.84 -8.04
C HIS A 262 24.03 6.27 -7.70
N SER A 263 24.51 5.26 -8.43
CA SER A 263 25.87 4.75 -8.26
C SER A 263 26.90 5.60 -9.00
N GLN A 264 26.46 6.41 -9.97
CA GLN A 264 27.30 7.34 -10.73
C GLN A 264 27.10 8.76 -10.22
N GLY A 265 27.86 9.15 -9.19
CA GLY A 265 27.62 10.41 -8.48
C GLY A 265 28.85 11.06 -7.87
N ALA A 266 29.84 11.41 -8.70
CA ALA A 266 30.66 12.60 -8.52
C ALA A 266 30.72 13.37 -9.85
N ASP A 267 29.86 14.39 -9.99
CA ASP A 267 29.93 15.49 -10.98
C ASP A 267 30.12 15.14 -12.48
N PRO A 268 29.07 14.98 -13.30
CA PRO A 268 29.21 14.75 -14.75
C PRO A 268 29.39 16.04 -15.57
N PHE A 269 29.35 17.23 -14.97
CA PHE A 269 29.51 18.49 -15.72
C PHE A 269 30.97 18.93 -15.90
N PHE A 270 31.94 18.20 -15.32
CA PHE A 270 33.37 18.41 -15.54
C PHE A 270 34.12 17.09 -15.72
N SER A 271 33.96 16.45 -16.87
CA SER A 271 34.92 15.48 -17.41
C SER A 271 34.94 15.52 -18.92
#